data_AF-A0AA43F711-F1
#
_entry.id   AF-A0AA43F711-F1
#
_cell.length_a   1.000
_cell.length_b   1.000
_cell.length_c   1.000
_cell.angle_alpha   90.00
_cell.angle_beta   90.00
_cell.angle_gamma   90.00
#
_symmetry.space_group_name_H-M   'P 1'
#
loop_
_entity.id
_entity.type
_entity.pdbx_description
1 polymer ?
#
loop_
_entity_poly.entity_id
_entity_poly.type
_entity_poly.pdbx_seq_one_letter_code
_entity_poly.pdbx_strand_id
1 'polypeptide(L)' 'MKGPVQKTCEGCGHVFECGGYQCWCGKLGITEQQMDWIAARYKDCLCPVCLRQIQNGTIAQSHQSEQGG' A
#
# COMPACT_ATOMS: atom_id res chain seq x y z
N MET A 1 11.62 -7.95 -21.19
CA MET A 1 11.04 -6.86 -20.36
C MET A 1 9.82 -7.43 -19.65
N LYS A 2 9.79 -7.48 -18.31
CA LYS A 2 8.62 -8.01 -17.57
C LYS A 2 7.56 -6.90 -17.50
N GLY A 3 6.46 -7.08 -18.23
CA GLY A 3 5.32 -6.17 -18.22
C GLY A 3 4.59 -6.16 -16.87
N PRO A 4 3.48 -5.39 -16.75
CA PRO A 4 2.62 -5.46 -15.59
C PRO A 4 2.14 -6.91 -15.38
N VAL A 5 2.18 -7.39 -14.14
CA VAL A 5 1.69 -8.72 -13.78
C VAL A 5 0.41 -8.59 -12.98
N GLN A 6 -0.57 -9.43 -13.29
CA GLN A 6 -1.77 -9.51 -12.48
C GLN A 6 -1.45 -10.22 -11.17
N LYS A 7 -1.72 -9.55 -10.06
CA LYS A 7 -1.58 -10.07 -8.71
C LYS A 7 -2.90 -9.90 -7.96
N THR A 8 -3.11 -10.78 -6.98
CA THR A 8 -4.25 -10.69 -6.09
C THR A 8 -3.85 -9.91 -4.85
N CYS A 9 -4.59 -8.85 -4.52
CA CYS A 9 -4.35 -8.05 -3.33
C CYS A 9 -4.55 -8.89 -2.07
N GLU A 10 -3.55 -8.96 -1.20
CA GLU A 10 -3.67 -9.66 0.08
C GLU A 10 -4.68 -8.98 1.03
N GLY A 11 -4.83 -7.65 0.93
CA GLY A 11 -5.73 -6.88 1.80
C GLY A 11 -7.21 -6.98 1.45
N CYS A 12 -7.57 -7.15 0.17
CA CYS A 12 -8.97 -7.18 -0.26
C CYS A 12 -9.35 -8.33 -1.21
N GLY A 13 -8.39 -9.15 -1.64
CA GLY A 13 -8.60 -10.24 -2.60
C GLY A 13 -8.85 -9.77 -4.04
N HIS A 14 -8.78 -8.48 -4.34
CA HIS A 14 -9.02 -7.97 -5.69
C HIS A 14 -7.81 -8.21 -6.60
N VAL A 15 -8.06 -8.67 -7.83
CA VAL A 15 -7.01 -8.81 -8.85
C VAL A 15 -6.68 -7.44 -9.42
N PHE A 16 -5.41 -7.07 -9.40
CA PHE A 16 -4.93 -5.79 -9.91
C PHE A 16 -3.63 -5.98 -10.69
N GLU A 17 -3.32 -5.01 -11.54
CA GLU A 17 -2.03 -4.97 -12.21
C GLU A 17 -0.96 -4.41 -11.29
N CYS A 18 -0.04 -5.28 -10.86
CA CYS A 18 1.18 -4.90 -10.17
C CYS A 18 2.22 -4.51 -11.22
N GLY A 19 2.45 -3.20 -11.34
CA GLY A 19 3.16 -2.61 -12.45
C GLY A 19 4.67 -2.74 -12.37
N GLY A 20 5.25 -3.87 -12.78
CA GLY A 20 6.67 -4.02 -13.17
C GLY A 20 7.66 -2.97 -12.61
N TYR A 21 8.03 -1.98 -13.42
CA TYR A 21 8.97 -0.89 -13.05
C TYR A 21 8.38 0.24 -12.17
N GLN A 22 7.06 0.34 -12.05
CA GLN A 22 6.36 1.37 -11.28
C GLN A 22 5.35 0.74 -10.32
N CYS A 23 5.82 0.43 -9.11
CA CYS A 23 4.94 0.00 -8.03
C CYS A 23 4.00 1.14 -7.62
N TRP A 24 2.74 0.82 -7.32
CA TRP A 24 1.75 1.78 -6.84
C TRP A 24 2.18 2.47 -5.54
N CYS A 25 2.95 1.79 -4.67
CA CYS A 25 3.47 2.39 -3.44
C CYS A 25 4.30 3.65 -3.71
N GLY A 26 5.16 3.61 -4.74
CA GLY A 26 5.99 4.76 -5.14
C GLY A 26 5.18 5.85 -5.86
N LYS A 27 4.13 5.47 -6.60
CA LYS A 27 3.27 6.44 -7.30
C LYS A 27 2.30 7.17 -6.37
N LEU A 28 1.79 6.48 -5.35
CA LEU A 28 0.86 7.04 -4.38
C LEU A 28 1.56 7.87 -3.31
N GLY A 29 2.89 7.82 -3.21
CA GLY A 29 3.61 8.55 -2.16
C GLY A 29 3.35 7.97 -0.77
N ILE A 30 3.33 6.64 -0.67
CA ILE A 30 3.25 5.94 0.61
C ILE A 30 4.48 6.30 1.44
N THR A 31 4.28 6.77 2.67
CA THR A 31 5.40 7.14 3.55
C THR A 31 6.14 5.89 4.03
N GLU A 32 7.39 6.05 4.48
CA GLU A 32 8.16 4.94 5.05
C GLU A 32 7.42 4.26 6.22
N GLN A 33 6.80 5.02 7.12
CA GLN A 33 5.99 4.46 8.22
C GLN A 33 4.81 3.61 7.72
N GLN A 34 4.10 4.08 6.69
CA GLN A 34 3.02 3.32 6.08
C GLN A 34 3.56 2.06 5.38
N MET A 35 4.74 2.15 4.76
CA MET A 35 5.40 1.02 4.11
C MET A 35 5.83 -0.05 5.12
N ASP A 36 6.43 0.34 6.24
CA ASP A 36 6.75 -0.56 7.36
C ASP A 36 5.48 -1.23 7.90
N TRP A 37 4.41 -0.46 8.09
CA TRP A 37 3.12 -0.98 8.55
C TRP A 37 2.53 -2.02 7.58
N ILE A 38 2.64 -1.76 6.27
CA ILE A 38 2.23 -2.68 5.21
C ILE A 38 3.10 -3.94 5.26
N ALA A 39 4.41 -3.80 5.25
CA ALA A 39 5.36 -4.92 5.21
C ALA A 39 5.26 -5.82 6.46
N ALA A 40 4.89 -5.25 7.62
CA ALA A 40 4.64 -6.00 8.84
C ALA A 40 3.34 -6.83 8.80
N ARG A 41 2.36 -6.47 7.96
CA ARG A 41 1.02 -7.09 7.94
C ARG A 41 0.74 -7.89 6.68
N TYR A 42 1.27 -7.47 5.56
CA TYR A 42 1.05 -8.06 4.24
C TYR A 42 2.40 -8.51 3.69
N LYS A 43 2.44 -9.76 3.24
CA LYS A 43 3.65 -10.37 2.66
C LYS A 43 3.68 -10.23 1.14
N ASP A 44 2.54 -9.96 0.52
CA ASP A 44 2.39 -9.71 -0.91
C ASP A 44 1.94 -8.27 -1.20
N CYS A 45 1.66 -7.97 -2.47
CA CYS A 45 1.38 -6.63 -2.95
C CYS A 45 -0.07 -6.21 -2.65
N LEU A 46 -0.25 -4.94 -2.29
CA LEU A 46 -1.57 -4.34 -2.13
C LEU A 46 -1.98 -3.57 -3.40
N CYS A 47 -3.26 -3.62 -3.71
CA CYS A 47 -3.83 -2.86 -4.81
C CYS A 47 -3.85 -1.36 -4.51
N PRO A 48 -3.93 -0.48 -5.54
CA PRO A 48 -3.95 0.97 -5.34
C PRO A 48 -5.13 1.47 -4.50
N VAL A 49 -6.22 0.69 -4.39
CA VAL A 49 -7.36 1.02 -3.53
C VAL A 49 -7.00 0.83 -2.06
N CYS A 50 -6.43 -0.31 -1.69
CA CYS A 50 -5.94 -0.55 -0.33
C CYS A 50 -4.84 0.44 0.04
N LEU A 51 -3.88 0.67 -0.86
CA LEU A 51 -2.82 1.65 -0.65
C LEU A 51 -3.36 3.08 -0.44
N ARG A 52 -4.36 3.52 -1.21
CA ARG A 52 -5.01 4.82 -0.98
C ARG A 52 -5.72 4.90 0.38
N GLN A 53 -6.32 3.82 0.83
CA GLN A 53 -6.94 3.80 2.16
C GLN A 53 -5.89 3.92 3.27
N ILE A 54 -4.72 3.31 3.09
CA ILE A 54 -3.59 3.45 4.03
C ILE A 54 -3.05 4.88 3.98
N GLN A 55 -2.87 5.42 2.77
CA GLN A 55 -2.45 6.81 2.55
C GLN A 55 -3.39 7.81 3.25
N ASN A 56 -4.70 7.60 3.10
CA ASN A 56 -5.74 8.43 3.71
C ASN A 56 -5.93 8.16 5.22
N GLY A 57 -5.18 7.24 5.82
CA GLY A 57 -5.31 6.86 7.23
C GLY A 57 -6.59 6.08 7.56
N THR A 58 -7.33 5.61 6.55
CA THR A 58 -8.54 4.80 6.71
C THR A 58 -8.22 3.40 7.24
N ILE A 59 -7.08 2.83 6.83
CA ILE A 59 -6.63 1.48 7.22
C ILE A 59 -5.19 1.56 7.71
N ALA A 60 -4.96 2.11 8.90
CA ALA A 60 -3.77 1.86 9.75
C ALA A 60 -3.89 2.62 11.09
N GLN A 61 -4.62 2.00 12.00
CA GLN A 61 -4.44 1.96 13.47
C GLN A 61 -3.69 3.10 14.18
N SER A 62 -4.45 3.87 14.96
CA SER A 62 -4.30 3.90 16.43
C SER A 62 -2.87 4.02 16.99
N HIS A 63 -2.13 5.05 16.59
CA HIS A 63 -1.24 5.74 17.53
C HIS A 63 -1.67 7.20 17.57
N GLN A 64 -2.42 7.55 18.60
CA GLN A 64 -2.79 8.92 18.91
C GLN A 64 -1.52 9.71 19.25
N SER A 65 -1.53 10.99 18.87
CA SER A 65 -0.83 12.12 19.51
C SER A 65 0.57 12.48 19.00
N GLU A 66 0.65 13.26 17.91
CA GLU A 66 1.46 14.49 17.85
C GLU A 66 1.24 15.23 16.52
N GLN A 67 0.04 15.79 16.39
CA GLN A 67 -0.15 17.01 15.61
C GLN A 67 0.21 18.18 16.52
N GLY A 68 1.29 18.92 16.22
CA GLY A 68 1.64 20.10 17.01
C GLY A 68 2.91 20.80 16.56
N GLY A 69 2.74 21.84 15.73
CA GLY A 69 3.70 22.91 15.50
C GLY A 69 2.94 24.21 15.34
#